data_AF-A0A395NPA2-F1
#
_entry.id   AF-A0A395NPA2-F1
#
_cell.length_a   1.000
_cell.length_b   1.000
_cell.length_c   1.000
_cell.angle_alpha   90.00
_cell.angle_beta   90.00
_cell.angle_gamma   90.00
#
_symmetry.space_group_name_H-M   'P 1'
#
loop_
_entity.id
_entity.type
_entity.pdbx_description
1 polymer ?
#
loop_
_entity_poly.entity_id
_entity_poly.type
_entity_poly.pdbx_seq_one_letter_code
_entity_poly.pdbx_strand_id
1 'polypeptide(L)'
;MVTLNCTSAPESTPSDSGVAGQGILLSFMITAGLAIILSASVMLADFRGRESTTRRKLLNGYSDSQIMQGIGIQSVGLAKMNSLVPYHFFLIWMLSLLSMATHNATLLALVRDYRRDWVLRWMRQLLMFVNLALSSVSGVFILQTVSKGLDESTLPIACVWKINGEKAPSNAGLSYVGTIAAMAGNVVIFVLATWYLHSRKQRFYRIVQIVGWILMAAVAIGAAVRIILLSQAFGHPSVKLSDQGEKDWSFGQLLSLLLLALPVVSVIEIYRGEIKVAPPVGDDRQRMYDDRRRNDRPSSPVSDVYCIRHPVPIRRISSVGHHNSSDYTRETGIPSPNAGTGLERLAHSRSSSGDEATNRRPNFEQVARKYGTDKVTTHKYQFMYDKYLSDIRDDQLKVLEIGLGCNMDYGPGASYYTWLEYLPYVNLYFIEYDGKCAQKYQDKTANAHVFIGDQADTTFLAKFSTEATADGLFDVIIDDGGHTMDQQITSLEFLWTAVKPGGLYVIEDLQTSYWESFGGDSSGRSSSKETTITYMYQLVDDLMIGKNVKQMSHDLLSIDCMAEICALRKKRI
;
A
#
# COMPACT_ATOMS: atom_id res chain seq x y z
N MET A 1 2.24 42.14 -19.57
CA MET A 1 1.25 41.40 -20.37
C MET A 1 1.61 41.60 -21.84
N VAL A 2 2.03 40.55 -22.54
CA VAL A 2 2.26 40.60 -24.00
C VAL A 2 0.90 40.68 -24.67
N THR A 3 0.66 41.71 -25.48
CA THR A 3 -0.58 41.86 -26.24
C THR A 3 -0.62 40.81 -27.35
N LEU A 4 -1.44 39.77 -27.15
CA LEU A 4 -1.66 38.70 -28.13
C LEU A 4 -2.32 39.27 -29.40
N ASN A 5 -1.55 39.37 -30.50
CA ASN A 5 -2.02 39.82 -31.80
C ASN A 5 -2.66 38.65 -32.57
N CYS A 6 -3.97 38.69 -32.75
CA CYS A 6 -4.77 37.64 -33.41
C CYS A 6 -5.39 38.10 -34.74
N THR A 7 -4.93 39.23 -35.28
CA THR A 7 -5.54 39.89 -36.45
C THR A 7 -4.90 39.47 -37.79
N SER A 8 -3.65 39.02 -37.79
CA SER A 8 -2.94 38.59 -39.00
C SER A 8 -2.08 37.36 -38.70
N ALA A 9 -2.33 36.26 -39.39
CA ALA A 9 -1.54 35.04 -39.28
C ALA A 9 -0.17 35.24 -39.98
N PRO A 10 0.97 34.99 -39.31
CA PRO A 10 2.28 35.07 -39.97
C PRO A 10 2.43 33.97 -41.04
N GLU A 11 3.23 34.20 -42.08
CA GLU A 11 3.39 33.23 -43.19
C GLU A 11 4.01 31.90 -42.73
N SER A 12 4.82 31.93 -41.68
CA SER A 12 5.42 30.76 -41.05
C SER A 12 5.58 30.97 -39.55
N THR A 13 5.75 29.88 -38.80
CA THR A 13 5.99 29.90 -37.34
C THR A 13 7.28 29.14 -37.00
N PRO A 14 8.04 29.53 -35.96
CA PRO A 14 9.19 28.77 -35.50
C PRO A 14 8.78 27.39 -34.96
N SER A 15 9.69 26.43 -35.09
CA SER A 15 9.61 25.11 -34.47
C SER A 15 9.76 25.16 -32.93
N ASP A 16 9.19 24.18 -32.22
CA ASP A 16 9.44 23.97 -30.78
C ASP A 16 9.90 22.53 -30.50
N SER A 17 11.22 22.33 -30.51
CA SER A 17 11.85 21.03 -30.24
C SER A 17 11.66 20.51 -28.82
N GLY A 18 11.29 21.38 -27.88
CA GLY A 18 10.97 20.98 -26.50
C GLY A 18 9.62 20.27 -26.39
N VAL A 19 8.72 20.47 -27.36
CA VAL A 19 7.37 19.90 -27.36
C VAL A 19 7.17 18.88 -28.49
N ALA A 20 7.60 19.22 -29.70
CA ALA A 20 7.41 18.42 -30.90
C ALA A 20 8.71 17.80 -31.44
N GLY A 21 9.82 17.95 -30.71
CA GLY A 21 11.10 17.41 -31.12
C GLY A 21 11.12 15.88 -31.17
N GLN A 22 11.88 15.33 -32.12
CA GLN A 22 11.94 13.89 -32.41
C GLN A 22 12.22 12.99 -31.18
N GLY A 23 13.12 13.39 -30.28
CA GLY A 23 13.44 12.59 -29.10
C GLY A 23 12.30 12.53 -28.07
N ILE A 24 11.53 13.62 -27.89
CA ILE A 24 10.34 13.62 -27.05
C ILE A 24 9.29 12.67 -27.63
N LEU A 25 9.00 12.81 -28.93
CA LEU A 25 8.03 11.95 -29.61
C LEU A 25 8.43 10.48 -29.54
N LEU A 26 9.70 10.15 -29.81
CA LEU A 26 10.22 8.78 -29.71
C LEU A 26 10.14 8.23 -28.28
N SER A 27 10.52 9.02 -27.28
CA SER A 27 10.49 8.58 -25.88
C SER A 27 9.08 8.15 -25.45
N PHE A 28 8.05 8.92 -25.81
CA PHE A 28 6.65 8.59 -25.52
C PHE A 28 6.17 7.37 -26.30
N MET A 29 6.50 7.27 -27.59
CA MET A 29 6.07 6.15 -28.43
C MET A 29 6.73 4.83 -27.99
N ILE A 30 8.04 4.84 -27.71
CA ILE A 30 8.78 3.67 -27.24
C ILE A 30 8.25 3.24 -25.87
N THR A 31 8.08 4.18 -24.94
CA THR A 31 7.56 3.88 -23.60
C THR A 31 6.15 3.29 -23.67
N ALA A 32 5.27 3.86 -24.51
CA ALA A 32 3.92 3.32 -24.71
C ALA A 32 3.93 1.93 -25.33
N GLY A 33 4.76 1.71 -26.36
CA GLY A 33 4.92 0.40 -27.00
C GLY A 33 5.43 -0.67 -26.04
N LEU A 34 6.50 -0.37 -25.29
CA LEU A 34 7.06 -1.26 -24.28
C LEU A 34 6.03 -1.59 -23.20
N ALA A 35 5.31 -0.59 -22.70
CA ALA A 35 4.29 -0.82 -21.66
C ALA A 35 3.12 -1.70 -22.17
N ILE A 36 2.67 -1.51 -23.41
CA ILE A 36 1.60 -2.34 -24.00
C ILE A 36 2.06 -3.78 -24.23
N ILE A 37 3.29 -3.99 -24.69
CA ILE A 37 3.88 -5.32 -24.86
C ILE A 37 4.07 -6.00 -23.50
N LEU A 38 4.60 -5.27 -22.52
CA LEU A 38 4.80 -5.78 -21.16
C LEU A 38 3.47 -6.10 -20.49
N SER A 39 2.44 -5.26 -20.63
CA SER A 39 1.10 -5.52 -20.09
C SER A 39 0.50 -6.80 -20.69
N ALA A 40 0.65 -7.00 -22.00
CA ALA A 40 0.24 -8.25 -22.65
C ALA A 40 1.02 -9.46 -22.11
N SER A 41 2.34 -9.31 -21.93
CA SER A 41 3.20 -10.38 -21.42
C SER A 41 2.84 -10.79 -19.98
N VAL A 42 2.47 -9.83 -19.13
CA VAL A 42 2.02 -10.05 -17.74
C VAL A 42 0.67 -10.76 -17.77
N MET A 43 -0.30 -10.25 -18.54
CA MET A 43 -1.62 -10.87 -18.67
C MET A 43 -1.55 -12.32 -19.18
N LEU A 44 -0.74 -12.58 -20.22
CA LEU A 44 -0.54 -13.93 -20.76
C LEU A 44 0.11 -14.88 -19.75
N ALA A 45 1.03 -14.36 -18.93
CA ALA A 45 1.68 -15.14 -17.91
C ALA A 45 0.77 -15.46 -16.72
N ASP A 46 -0.07 -14.51 -16.32
CA ASP A 46 -1.10 -14.71 -15.31
C ASP A 46 -2.10 -15.78 -15.77
N PHE A 47 -2.50 -15.76 -17.05
CA PHE A 47 -3.38 -16.79 -17.60
C PHE A 47 -2.74 -18.17 -17.66
N ARG A 48 -1.41 -18.24 -17.69
CA ARG A 48 -0.62 -19.50 -17.67
C ARG A 48 -0.16 -19.90 -16.26
N GLY A 49 -0.53 -19.15 -15.22
CA GLY A 49 -0.10 -19.40 -13.85
C GLY A 49 1.40 -19.21 -13.59
N ARG A 50 2.11 -18.43 -14.43
CA ARG A 50 3.55 -18.18 -14.32
C ARG A 50 3.83 -16.72 -13.99
N GLU A 51 3.45 -16.31 -12.78
CA GLU A 51 3.58 -14.91 -12.35
C GLU A 51 5.05 -14.48 -12.29
N SER A 52 5.33 -13.20 -12.59
CA SER A 52 6.69 -12.67 -12.64
C SER A 52 6.74 -11.28 -12.00
N THR A 53 7.45 -11.19 -10.87
CA THR A 53 7.71 -9.93 -10.15
C THR A 53 8.45 -8.92 -11.02
N THR A 54 9.44 -9.37 -11.79
CA THR A 54 10.29 -8.53 -12.63
C THR A 54 9.48 -7.80 -13.70
N ARG A 55 8.61 -8.50 -14.44
CA ARG A 55 7.81 -7.91 -15.51
C ARG A 55 6.79 -6.90 -14.98
N ARG A 56 6.19 -7.18 -13.82
CA ARG A 56 5.25 -6.28 -13.14
C ARG A 56 5.93 -5.00 -12.68
N LYS A 57 7.11 -5.10 -12.07
CA LYS A 57 7.88 -3.92 -11.63
C LYS A 57 8.36 -3.07 -12.81
N LEU A 58 8.83 -3.71 -13.88
CA LEU A 58 9.26 -3.03 -15.10
C LEU A 58 8.10 -2.26 -15.75
N LEU A 59 6.93 -2.91 -15.86
CA LEU A 59 5.71 -2.28 -16.38
C LEU A 59 5.28 -1.07 -15.53
N ASN A 60 5.30 -1.21 -14.21
CA ASN A 60 5.02 -0.08 -13.30
C ASN A 60 5.98 1.09 -13.54
N GLY A 61 7.28 0.83 -13.65
CA GLY A 61 8.30 1.87 -13.85
C GLY A 61 8.11 2.67 -15.15
N TYR A 62 7.86 1.99 -16.28
CA TYR A 62 7.57 2.68 -17.55
C TYR A 62 6.28 3.48 -17.51
N SER A 63 5.27 2.94 -16.83
CA SER A 63 4.02 3.65 -16.68
C SER A 63 4.23 4.91 -15.81
N ASP A 64 4.92 4.82 -14.68
CA ASP A 64 5.18 5.96 -13.80
C ASP A 64 5.97 7.08 -14.51
N SER A 65 7.00 6.74 -15.28
CA SER A 65 7.74 7.75 -16.07
C SER A 65 6.83 8.44 -17.10
N GLN A 66 5.98 7.67 -17.80
CA GLN A 66 5.05 8.18 -18.81
C GLN A 66 3.97 9.12 -18.23
N ILE A 67 3.50 8.92 -16.99
CA ILE A 67 2.50 9.82 -16.39
C ILE A 67 3.11 11.18 -16.10
N MET A 68 4.32 11.18 -15.54
CA MET A 68 5.00 12.40 -15.11
C MET A 68 5.40 13.23 -16.32
N GLN A 69 5.95 12.58 -17.35
CA GLN A 69 6.26 13.25 -18.62
C GLN A 69 4.98 13.76 -19.31
N GLY A 70 3.90 12.97 -19.31
CA GLY A 70 2.62 13.35 -19.90
C GLY A 70 1.98 14.57 -19.24
N ILE A 71 1.97 14.63 -17.91
CA ILE A 71 1.51 15.81 -17.15
C ILE A 71 2.42 17.02 -17.42
N GLY A 72 3.74 16.80 -17.43
CA GLY A 72 4.73 17.85 -17.69
C GLY A 72 4.54 18.50 -19.06
N ILE A 73 4.43 17.71 -20.13
CA ILE A 73 4.33 18.25 -21.49
C ILE A 73 3.01 19.00 -21.72
N GLN A 74 1.90 18.52 -21.14
CA GLN A 74 0.62 19.23 -21.19
C GLN A 74 0.67 20.55 -20.41
N SER A 75 1.35 20.57 -19.27
CA SER A 75 1.54 21.77 -18.47
C SER A 75 2.38 22.82 -19.22
N VAL A 76 3.46 22.39 -19.89
CA VAL A 76 4.28 23.25 -20.76
C VAL A 76 3.46 23.77 -21.93
N GLY A 77 2.64 22.91 -22.55
CA GLY A 77 1.71 23.31 -23.61
C GLY A 77 0.81 24.46 -23.17
N LEU A 78 0.09 24.29 -22.06
CA LEU A 78 -0.77 25.33 -21.50
C LEU A 78 0.00 26.59 -21.11
N ALA A 79 1.18 26.47 -20.50
CA ALA A 79 2.01 27.63 -20.16
C ALA A 79 2.45 28.44 -21.39
N LYS A 80 2.71 27.75 -22.52
CA LYS A 80 3.10 28.34 -23.80
C LYS A 80 1.93 28.56 -24.77
N MET A 81 0.68 28.60 -24.29
CA MET A 81 -0.50 28.76 -25.17
C MET A 81 -0.51 30.05 -26.01
N ASN A 82 0.26 31.07 -25.61
CA ASN A 82 0.38 32.34 -26.33
C ASN A 82 1.44 32.32 -27.45
N SER A 83 2.26 31.25 -27.54
CA SER A 83 3.31 31.10 -28.56
C SER A 83 3.15 29.84 -29.40
N LEU A 84 2.57 28.77 -28.85
CA LEU A 84 2.37 27.52 -29.58
C LEU A 84 1.18 27.64 -30.55
N VAL A 85 1.38 27.15 -31.76
CA VAL A 85 0.34 27.01 -32.78
C VAL A 85 -0.48 25.72 -32.57
N PRO A 86 -1.68 25.60 -33.17
CA PRO A 86 -2.53 24.43 -33.02
C PRO A 86 -1.87 23.08 -33.34
N TYR A 87 -0.96 23.06 -34.32
CA TYR A 87 -0.16 21.87 -34.64
C TYR A 87 0.61 21.31 -33.42
N HIS A 88 1.38 22.15 -32.71
CA HIS A 88 2.13 21.70 -31.53
C HIS A 88 1.19 21.24 -30.41
N PHE A 89 0.08 21.96 -30.22
CA PHE A 89 -0.94 21.62 -29.23
C PHE A 89 -1.64 20.28 -29.55
N PHE A 90 -1.84 19.99 -30.83
CA PHE A 90 -2.39 18.73 -31.30
C PHE A 90 -1.45 17.56 -31.01
N LEU A 91 -0.13 17.74 -31.23
CA LEU A 91 0.87 16.74 -30.85
C LEU A 91 0.87 16.50 -29.33
N ILE A 92 0.85 17.56 -28.51
CA ILE A 92 0.74 17.43 -27.04
C ILE A 92 -0.50 16.62 -26.66
N TRP A 93 -1.64 16.92 -27.29
CA TRP A 93 -2.87 16.19 -27.04
C TRP A 93 -2.74 14.71 -27.43
N MET A 94 -2.14 14.39 -28.58
CA MET A 94 -1.87 12.99 -28.97
C MET A 94 -0.92 12.27 -28.00
N LEU A 95 0.13 12.94 -27.50
CA LEU A 95 1.02 12.39 -26.48
C LEU A 95 0.28 12.12 -25.15
N SER A 96 -0.69 12.97 -24.79
CA SER A 96 -1.56 12.73 -23.64
C SER A 96 -2.43 11.47 -23.81
N LEU A 97 -2.91 11.21 -25.03
CA LEU A 97 -3.67 9.99 -25.37
C LEU A 97 -2.79 8.74 -25.26
N LEU A 98 -1.53 8.81 -25.72
CA LEU A 98 -0.54 7.73 -25.52
C LEU A 98 -0.34 7.46 -24.03
N SER A 99 -0.12 8.51 -23.23
CA SER A 99 0.03 8.38 -21.78
C SER A 99 -1.20 7.72 -21.14
N MET A 100 -2.42 8.18 -21.46
CA MET A 100 -3.66 7.57 -20.96
C MET A 100 -3.79 6.09 -21.34
N ALA A 101 -3.49 5.73 -22.59
CA ALA A 101 -3.54 4.34 -23.06
C ALA A 101 -2.56 3.44 -22.28
N THR A 102 -1.32 3.91 -22.07
CA THR A 102 -0.29 3.23 -21.27
C THR A 102 -0.75 2.99 -19.83
N HIS A 103 -1.36 3.99 -19.19
CA HIS A 103 -1.81 3.92 -17.81
C HIS A 103 -2.99 2.98 -17.62
N ASN A 104 -3.98 3.09 -18.49
CA ASN A 104 -5.14 2.20 -18.45
C ASN A 104 -4.75 0.75 -18.76
N ALA A 105 -3.84 0.50 -19.72
CA ALA A 105 -3.33 -0.84 -19.99
C ALA A 105 -2.57 -1.42 -18.78
N THR A 106 -1.76 -0.59 -18.12
CA THR A 106 -1.02 -0.97 -16.91
C THR A 106 -1.97 -1.29 -15.74
N LEU A 107 -2.99 -0.46 -15.53
CA LEU A 107 -4.02 -0.68 -14.52
C LEU A 107 -4.77 -2.00 -14.75
N LEU A 108 -5.12 -2.30 -16.00
CA LEU A 108 -5.78 -3.56 -16.35
C LEU A 108 -4.89 -4.78 -16.07
N ALA A 109 -3.60 -4.71 -16.42
CA ALA A 109 -2.66 -5.80 -16.20
C ALA A 109 -2.29 -6.00 -14.72
N LEU A 110 -2.20 -4.92 -13.94
CA LEU A 110 -1.73 -4.93 -12.55
C LEU A 110 -2.84 -4.66 -11.53
N VAL A 111 -4.10 -4.92 -11.91
CA VAL A 111 -5.29 -4.62 -11.08
C VAL A 111 -5.26 -5.31 -9.71
N ARG A 112 -4.59 -6.46 -9.58
CA ARG A 112 -4.44 -7.18 -8.30
C ARG A 112 -3.43 -6.48 -7.39
N ASP A 113 -2.29 -6.10 -7.97
CA ASP A 113 -1.19 -5.42 -7.25
C ASP A 113 -1.67 -4.08 -6.67
N TYR A 114 -2.44 -3.31 -7.44
CA TYR A 114 -3.02 -2.05 -6.97
C TYR A 114 -4.17 -2.22 -5.96
N ARG A 115 -4.79 -3.40 -5.87
CA ARG A 115 -5.81 -3.64 -4.83
C ARG A 115 -5.20 -3.90 -3.46
N ARG A 116 -3.98 -4.44 -3.43
CA ARG A 116 -3.23 -4.70 -2.20
C ARG A 116 -2.79 -3.40 -1.51
N ASP A 117 -2.22 -2.48 -2.28
CA ASP A 117 -1.68 -1.22 -1.74
C ASP A 117 -2.62 -0.04 -1.97
N TRP A 118 -3.35 0.34 -0.91
CA TRP A 118 -4.30 1.45 -0.98
C TRP A 118 -3.62 2.79 -1.34
N VAL A 119 -2.44 3.07 -0.80
CA VAL A 119 -1.74 4.35 -1.07
C VAL A 119 -1.34 4.47 -2.55
N LEU A 120 -0.68 3.45 -3.10
CA LEU A 120 -0.27 3.44 -4.51
C LEU A 120 -1.47 3.53 -5.45
N ARG A 121 -2.59 2.89 -5.07
CA ARG A 121 -3.85 2.97 -5.80
C ARG A 121 -4.35 4.41 -5.94
N TRP A 122 -4.43 5.17 -4.84
CA TRP A 122 -4.98 6.52 -4.87
C TRP A 122 -4.03 7.55 -5.45
N MET A 123 -2.73 7.41 -5.18
CA MET A 123 -1.70 8.23 -5.81
C MET A 123 -1.80 8.11 -7.34
N ARG A 124 -1.86 6.90 -7.87
CA ARG A 124 -1.94 6.66 -9.31
C ARG A 124 -3.28 7.11 -9.90
N GLN A 125 -4.39 6.86 -9.21
CA GLN A 125 -5.71 7.35 -9.64
C GLN A 125 -5.77 8.87 -9.71
N LEU A 126 -5.14 9.56 -8.76
CA LEU A 126 -5.01 11.02 -8.75
C LEU A 126 -4.19 11.50 -9.94
N LEU A 127 -3.01 10.92 -10.19
CA LEU A 127 -2.17 11.30 -11.33
C LEU A 127 -2.87 11.05 -12.67
N MET A 128 -3.59 9.94 -12.81
CA MET A 128 -4.36 9.64 -14.03
C MET A 128 -5.53 10.62 -14.20
N PHE A 129 -6.18 11.02 -13.10
CA PHE A 129 -7.21 12.04 -13.12
C PHE A 129 -6.67 13.41 -13.56
N VAL A 130 -5.51 13.82 -13.02
CA VAL A 130 -4.83 15.06 -13.44
C VAL A 130 -4.48 15.01 -14.92
N ASN A 131 -3.93 13.88 -15.40
CA ASN A 131 -3.61 13.69 -16.81
C ASN A 131 -4.87 13.76 -17.70
N LEU A 132 -5.99 13.16 -17.28
CA LEU A 132 -7.27 13.22 -17.99
C LEU A 132 -7.84 14.64 -18.00
N ALA A 133 -7.75 15.38 -16.90
CA ALA A 133 -8.23 16.76 -16.80
C ALA A 133 -7.45 17.67 -17.76
N LEU A 134 -6.11 17.58 -17.74
CA LEU A 134 -5.25 18.32 -18.68
C LEU A 134 -5.51 17.93 -20.15
N SER A 135 -5.74 16.64 -20.41
CA SER A 135 -6.03 16.14 -21.75
C SER A 135 -7.38 16.64 -22.25
N SER A 136 -8.38 16.71 -21.36
CA SER A 136 -9.70 17.27 -21.65
C SER A 136 -9.61 18.77 -21.97
N VAL A 137 -8.85 19.54 -21.19
CA VAL A 137 -8.60 20.95 -21.47
C VAL A 137 -7.94 21.11 -22.83
N SER A 138 -6.87 20.36 -23.11
CA SER A 138 -6.18 20.39 -24.40
C SER A 138 -7.11 20.01 -25.56
N GLY A 139 -7.96 19.00 -25.36
CA GLY A 139 -8.99 18.59 -26.31
C GLY A 139 -10.01 19.70 -26.61
N VAL A 140 -10.42 20.50 -25.61
CA VAL A 140 -11.30 21.67 -25.85
C VAL A 140 -10.63 22.71 -26.74
N PHE A 141 -9.34 23.00 -26.55
CA PHE A 141 -8.61 23.93 -27.43
C PHE A 141 -8.56 23.41 -28.87
N ILE A 142 -8.29 22.12 -29.08
CA ILE A 142 -8.30 21.50 -30.42
C ILE A 142 -9.71 21.51 -31.02
N LEU A 143 -10.73 21.19 -30.23
CA LEU A 143 -12.12 21.19 -30.69
C LEU A 143 -12.56 22.59 -31.14
N GLN A 144 -12.21 23.62 -30.38
CA GLN A 144 -12.47 25.02 -30.75
C GLN A 144 -11.71 25.42 -32.02
N THR A 145 -10.49 24.93 -32.19
CA THR A 145 -9.68 25.19 -33.40
C THR A 145 -10.35 24.60 -34.63
N VAL A 146 -10.74 23.32 -34.57
CA VAL A 146 -11.42 22.63 -35.68
C VAL A 146 -12.80 23.26 -35.94
N SER A 147 -13.54 23.64 -34.90
CA SER A 147 -14.85 24.32 -35.04
C SER A 147 -14.75 25.64 -35.80
N LYS A 148 -13.61 26.32 -35.72
CA LYS A 148 -13.37 27.63 -36.33
C LYS A 148 -12.52 27.55 -37.60
N GLY A 149 -12.16 26.34 -38.06
CA GLY A 149 -11.32 26.12 -39.25
C GLY A 149 -9.91 26.72 -39.12
N LEU A 150 -9.34 26.73 -37.92
CA LEU A 150 -8.03 27.32 -37.62
C LEU A 150 -6.91 26.27 -37.51
N ASP A 151 -7.15 25.03 -37.95
CA ASP A 151 -6.25 23.89 -37.78
C ASP A 151 -4.96 23.97 -38.60
N GLU A 152 -4.99 24.68 -39.73
CA GLU A 152 -3.81 24.99 -40.56
C GLU A 152 -3.23 26.39 -40.26
N SER A 153 -3.77 27.10 -39.27
CA SER A 153 -3.35 28.45 -38.94
C SER A 153 -2.01 28.48 -38.18
N THR A 154 -1.17 29.46 -38.50
CA THR A 154 0.06 29.82 -37.77
C THR A 154 -0.21 30.72 -36.57
N LEU A 155 -1.47 31.03 -36.26
CA LEU A 155 -1.82 31.84 -35.10
C LEU A 155 -1.59 31.07 -33.79
N PRO A 156 -1.21 31.75 -32.70
CA PRO A 156 -1.15 31.12 -31.39
C PRO A 156 -2.50 30.50 -30.99
N ILE A 157 -2.48 29.34 -30.35
CA ILE A 157 -3.69 28.60 -29.96
C ILE A 157 -4.61 29.42 -29.04
N ALA A 158 -4.08 30.34 -28.24
CA ALA A 158 -4.87 31.26 -27.43
C ALA A 158 -5.80 32.17 -28.25
N CYS A 159 -5.50 32.43 -29.53
CA CYS A 159 -6.34 33.23 -30.42
C CYS A 159 -7.70 32.57 -30.74
N VAL A 160 -7.85 31.27 -30.47
CA VAL A 160 -9.10 30.54 -30.69
C VAL A 160 -10.27 31.16 -29.90
N TRP A 161 -10.01 31.86 -28.80
CA TRP A 161 -11.04 32.52 -27.99
C TRP A 161 -11.35 33.96 -28.42
N LYS A 162 -10.50 34.58 -29.24
CA LYS A 162 -10.67 35.99 -29.67
C LYS A 162 -11.27 36.13 -31.06
N ILE A 163 -11.09 35.13 -31.92
CA ILE A 163 -11.55 35.18 -33.31
C ILE A 163 -12.93 34.53 -33.41
N ASN A 164 -13.88 35.23 -34.02
CA ASN A 164 -15.14 34.64 -34.48
C ASN A 164 -14.85 34.00 -35.85
N GLY A 165 -14.58 32.70 -35.86
CA GLY A 165 -14.22 31.98 -37.09
C GLY A 165 -15.36 31.96 -38.12
N GLU A 166 -15.02 31.81 -39.39
CA GLU A 166 -15.97 31.41 -40.43
C GLU A 166 -16.39 29.96 -40.17
N LYS A 167 -17.68 29.62 -40.38
CA LYS A 167 -18.20 28.28 -40.11
C LYS A 167 -17.36 27.24 -40.85
N ALA A 168 -16.91 26.21 -40.13
CA ALA A 168 -16.00 25.19 -40.64
C ALA A 168 -16.46 24.58 -41.99
N PRO A 169 -15.54 24.28 -42.92
CA PRO A 169 -15.86 23.65 -44.19
C PRO A 169 -16.53 22.29 -44.00
N SER A 170 -17.36 21.84 -44.96
CA SER A 170 -18.21 20.63 -44.86
C SER A 170 -17.46 19.33 -44.51
N ASN A 171 -16.15 19.27 -44.76
CA ASN A 171 -15.30 18.11 -44.51
C ASN A 171 -14.68 18.10 -43.09
N ALA A 172 -14.77 19.21 -42.35
CA ALA A 172 -14.28 19.32 -40.97
C ALA A 172 -15.11 18.52 -39.96
N GLY A 173 -16.32 18.07 -40.35
CA GLY A 173 -17.21 17.29 -39.50
C GLY A 173 -16.59 15.98 -39.00
N LEU A 174 -15.75 15.31 -39.80
CA LEU A 174 -15.13 14.04 -39.40
C LEU A 174 -14.04 14.24 -38.32
N SER A 175 -13.23 15.29 -38.46
CA SER A 175 -12.20 15.64 -37.46
C SER A 175 -12.84 16.18 -36.17
N TYR A 176 -13.91 16.97 -36.30
CA TYR A 176 -14.68 17.51 -35.19
C TYR A 176 -15.37 16.41 -34.37
N VAL A 177 -16.11 15.52 -35.04
CA VAL A 177 -16.76 14.35 -34.41
C VAL A 177 -15.72 13.40 -33.82
N GLY A 178 -14.61 13.16 -34.53
CA GLY A 178 -13.50 12.34 -34.04
C GLY A 178 -12.88 12.88 -32.75
N THR A 179 -12.74 14.21 -32.64
CA THR A 179 -12.19 14.87 -31.43
C THR A 179 -13.13 14.71 -30.23
N ILE A 180 -14.44 14.93 -30.44
CA ILE A 180 -15.45 14.71 -29.39
C ILE A 180 -15.48 13.25 -28.95
N ALA A 181 -15.47 12.32 -29.91
CA ALA A 181 -15.48 10.89 -29.62
C ALA A 181 -14.23 10.46 -28.83
N ALA A 182 -13.06 10.99 -29.16
CA ALA A 182 -11.82 10.72 -28.42
C ALA A 182 -11.89 11.27 -26.98
N MET A 183 -12.36 12.50 -26.79
CA MET A 183 -12.51 13.08 -25.45
C MET A 183 -13.51 12.29 -24.60
N ALA A 184 -14.72 12.06 -25.12
CA ALA A 184 -15.75 11.30 -24.43
C ALA A 184 -15.29 9.86 -24.14
N GLY A 185 -14.63 9.22 -25.11
CA GLY A 185 -14.06 7.89 -24.97
C GLY A 185 -13.07 7.79 -23.82
N ASN A 186 -12.14 8.75 -23.69
CA ASN A 186 -11.18 8.74 -22.58
C ASN A 186 -11.83 8.90 -21.21
N VAL A 187 -12.84 9.77 -21.08
CA VAL A 187 -13.59 9.94 -19.84
C VAL A 187 -14.30 8.64 -19.48
N VAL A 188 -15.00 8.03 -20.44
CA VAL A 188 -15.70 6.75 -20.23
C VAL A 188 -14.71 5.65 -19.83
N ILE A 189 -13.60 5.52 -20.54
CA ILE A 189 -12.57 4.51 -20.26
C ILE A 189 -11.99 4.70 -18.86
N PHE A 190 -11.69 5.93 -18.45
CA PHE A 190 -11.18 6.22 -17.11
C PHE A 190 -12.21 5.85 -16.03
N VAL A 191 -13.49 6.21 -16.22
CA VAL A 191 -14.56 5.85 -15.28
C VAL A 191 -14.71 4.33 -15.20
N LEU A 192 -14.70 3.62 -16.33
CA LEU A 192 -14.76 2.16 -16.38
C LEU A 192 -13.54 1.51 -15.73
N ALA A 193 -12.34 2.02 -15.96
CA ALA A 193 -11.10 1.54 -15.33
C ALA A 193 -11.13 1.75 -13.81
N THR A 194 -11.60 2.92 -13.36
CA THR A 194 -11.77 3.25 -11.94
C THR A 194 -12.79 2.33 -11.29
N TRP A 195 -13.94 2.14 -11.92
CA TRP A 195 -14.99 1.24 -11.46
C TRP A 195 -14.49 -0.21 -11.40
N TYR A 196 -13.77 -0.65 -12.44
CA TYR A 196 -13.19 -1.98 -12.53
C TYR A 196 -12.21 -2.27 -11.38
N LEU A 197 -11.36 -1.30 -11.05
CA LEU A 197 -10.40 -1.36 -9.95
C LEU A 197 -11.07 -1.48 -8.56
N HIS A 198 -12.24 -0.85 -8.37
CA HIS A 198 -12.96 -0.85 -7.09
C HIS A 198 -14.01 -1.96 -6.97
N SER A 199 -14.37 -2.63 -8.07
CA SER A 199 -15.40 -3.66 -8.08
C SER A 199 -14.96 -4.93 -7.34
N ARG A 200 -15.76 -5.35 -6.35
CA ARG A 200 -15.50 -6.52 -5.48
C ARG A 200 -15.85 -7.88 -6.10
N LYS A 201 -16.66 -7.93 -7.17
CA LYS A 201 -17.10 -9.18 -7.82
C LYS A 201 -16.80 -9.14 -9.31
N GLN A 202 -15.72 -9.78 -9.75
CA GLN A 202 -15.33 -9.80 -11.17
C GLN A 202 -15.63 -11.17 -11.81
N ARG A 203 -16.88 -11.38 -12.23
CA ARG A 203 -17.28 -12.61 -12.93
C ARG A 203 -16.64 -12.77 -14.32
N PHE A 204 -16.25 -11.67 -14.97
CA PHE A 204 -15.72 -11.63 -16.35
C PHE A 204 -14.33 -10.97 -16.47
N TYR A 205 -13.48 -11.10 -15.45
CA TYR A 205 -12.22 -10.34 -15.38
C TYR A 205 -11.32 -10.52 -16.62
N ARG A 206 -11.17 -11.76 -17.13
CA ARG A 206 -10.31 -12.05 -18.30
C ARG A 206 -10.79 -11.34 -19.56
N ILE A 207 -12.11 -11.33 -19.80
CA ILE A 207 -12.71 -10.68 -20.97
C ILE A 207 -12.49 -9.18 -20.89
N VAL A 208 -12.74 -8.57 -19.72
CA VAL A 208 -12.53 -7.13 -19.52
C VAL A 208 -11.06 -6.75 -19.72
N GLN A 209 -10.12 -7.53 -19.21
CA GLN A 209 -8.69 -7.28 -19.41
C GLN A 209 -8.31 -7.38 -20.89
N ILE A 210 -8.72 -8.42 -21.60
CA ILE A 210 -8.38 -8.61 -23.03
C ILE A 210 -9.00 -7.50 -23.88
N VAL A 211 -10.31 -7.25 -23.75
CA VAL A 211 -11.01 -6.22 -24.54
C VAL A 211 -10.46 -4.83 -24.21
N GLY A 212 -10.27 -4.53 -22.93
CA GLY A 212 -9.69 -3.25 -22.50
C GLY A 212 -8.26 -3.07 -23.02
N TRP A 213 -7.43 -4.10 -22.99
CA TRP A 213 -6.08 -4.05 -23.53
C TRP A 213 -6.07 -3.84 -25.06
N ILE A 214 -6.92 -4.56 -25.81
CA ILE A 214 -7.05 -4.38 -27.27
C ILE A 214 -7.45 -2.94 -27.58
N LEU A 215 -8.41 -2.39 -26.83
CA LEU A 215 -8.84 -1.01 -27.00
C LEU A 215 -7.69 -0.02 -26.73
N MET A 216 -6.92 -0.22 -25.66
CA MET A 216 -5.78 0.67 -25.33
C MET A 216 -4.68 0.57 -26.39
N ALA A 217 -4.40 -0.64 -26.88
CA ALA A 217 -3.44 -0.85 -27.96
C ALA A 217 -3.86 -0.14 -29.25
N ALA A 218 -5.15 -0.23 -29.62
CA ALA A 218 -5.69 0.45 -30.79
C ALA A 218 -5.58 1.98 -30.67
N VAL A 219 -5.90 2.55 -29.51
CA VAL A 219 -5.77 4.00 -29.25
C VAL A 219 -4.31 4.44 -29.34
N ALA A 220 -3.39 3.70 -28.70
CA ALA A 220 -1.97 4.03 -28.71
C ALA A 220 -1.37 3.94 -30.13
N ILE A 221 -1.71 2.91 -30.89
CA ILE A 221 -1.27 2.75 -32.29
C ILE A 221 -1.84 3.89 -33.14
N GLY A 222 -3.13 4.18 -33.03
CA GLY A 222 -3.78 5.26 -33.79
C GLY A 222 -3.15 6.63 -33.54
N ALA A 223 -2.88 6.95 -32.27
CA ALA A 223 -2.23 8.20 -31.90
C ALA A 223 -0.74 8.23 -32.31
N ALA A 224 0.00 7.13 -32.20
CA ALA A 224 1.39 7.05 -32.66
C ALA A 224 1.50 7.22 -34.17
N VAL A 225 0.62 6.57 -34.96
CA VAL A 225 0.55 6.74 -36.41
C VAL A 225 0.26 8.21 -36.77
N ARG A 226 -0.69 8.85 -36.08
CA ARG A 226 -0.97 10.28 -36.31
C ARG A 226 0.23 11.18 -35.98
N ILE A 227 0.95 10.92 -34.89
CA ILE A 227 2.16 11.66 -34.52
C ILE A 227 3.23 11.50 -35.62
N ILE A 228 3.47 10.28 -36.10
CA ILE A 228 4.46 10.01 -37.14
C ILE A 228 4.11 10.74 -38.44
N LEU A 229 2.84 10.70 -38.87
CA LEU A 229 2.42 11.32 -40.13
C LEU A 229 2.45 12.85 -40.08
N LEU A 230 2.07 13.44 -38.95
CA LEU A 230 1.85 14.89 -38.85
C LEU A 230 3.05 15.65 -38.26
N SER A 231 3.95 15.01 -37.52
CA SER A 231 5.10 15.72 -36.95
C SER A 231 6.12 16.12 -38.03
N GLN A 232 6.78 17.28 -37.87
CA GLN A 232 7.90 17.66 -38.73
C GLN A 232 9.08 16.70 -38.57
N ALA A 233 9.24 16.12 -37.38
CA ALA A 233 10.28 15.15 -37.08
C ALA A 233 10.27 13.93 -38.03
N PHE A 234 9.09 13.40 -38.36
CA PHE A 234 8.96 12.14 -39.13
C PHE A 234 8.15 12.25 -40.42
N GLY A 235 7.23 13.20 -40.50
CA GLY A 235 6.25 13.33 -41.58
C GLY A 235 6.13 14.77 -42.08
N HIS A 236 4.89 15.19 -42.30
CA HIS A 236 4.58 16.47 -42.90
C HIS A 236 3.64 17.29 -41.99
N PRO A 237 4.11 18.44 -41.46
CA PRO A 237 3.30 19.28 -40.59
C PRO A 237 2.14 19.92 -41.36
N SER A 238 1.00 20.09 -40.70
CA SER A 238 -0.17 20.79 -41.25
C SER A 238 0.04 22.30 -41.38
N VAL A 239 1.14 22.82 -40.83
CA VAL A 239 1.46 24.25 -40.79
C VAL A 239 2.87 24.47 -41.33
N LYS A 240 3.10 25.58 -42.04
CA LYS A 240 4.41 25.97 -42.57
C LYS A 240 5.34 26.42 -41.43
N LEU A 241 6.33 25.60 -41.11
CA LEU A 241 7.38 25.92 -40.14
C LEU A 241 8.53 26.68 -40.82
N SER A 242 9.11 27.68 -40.15
CA SER A 242 10.20 28.51 -40.68
C SER A 242 11.56 27.81 -40.75
N ASP A 243 11.73 26.76 -39.96
CA ASP A 243 12.98 26.08 -39.66
C ASP A 243 12.73 24.58 -39.47
N GLN A 244 13.78 23.77 -39.35
CA GLN A 244 13.71 22.30 -39.17
C GLN A 244 14.12 21.87 -37.75
N GLY A 245 13.99 22.76 -36.76
CA GLY A 245 14.49 22.53 -35.41
C GLY A 245 13.87 21.34 -34.68
N GLU A 246 12.71 20.82 -35.10
CA GLU A 246 12.12 19.60 -34.51
C GLU A 246 12.92 18.32 -34.85
N LYS A 247 13.75 18.37 -35.91
CA LYS A 247 14.69 17.30 -36.31
C LYS A 247 16.05 17.43 -35.63
N ASP A 248 16.30 18.54 -34.94
CA ASP A 248 17.54 18.71 -34.20
C ASP A 248 17.43 18.04 -32.83
N TRP A 249 18.58 17.60 -32.31
CA TRP A 249 18.69 16.99 -30.99
C TRP A 249 19.10 18.04 -29.95
N SER A 250 18.34 18.10 -28.87
CA SER A 250 18.61 18.92 -27.69
C SER A 250 18.86 18.05 -26.46
N PHE A 251 19.47 18.64 -25.43
CA PHE A 251 19.68 17.97 -24.14
C PHE A 251 18.37 17.41 -23.56
N GLY A 252 17.28 18.16 -23.62
CA GLY A 252 15.98 17.72 -23.09
C GLY A 252 15.43 16.49 -23.82
N GLN A 253 15.56 16.43 -25.14
CA GLN A 253 15.16 15.26 -25.94
C GLN A 253 15.99 14.02 -25.61
N LEU A 254 17.31 14.18 -25.46
CA LEU A 254 18.20 13.08 -25.09
C LEU A 254 17.92 12.58 -23.66
N LEU A 255 17.70 13.51 -22.73
CA LEU A 255 17.37 13.19 -21.36
C LEU A 255 16.06 12.38 -21.28
N SER A 256 15.01 12.79 -22.00
CA SER A 256 13.75 12.05 -22.04
C SER A 256 13.92 10.61 -22.55
N LEU A 257 14.82 10.38 -23.52
CA LEU A 257 15.17 9.02 -23.96
C LEU A 257 15.98 8.25 -22.93
N LEU A 258 16.95 8.87 -22.26
CA LEU A 258 17.75 8.22 -21.22
C LEU A 258 16.92 7.81 -20.01
N LEU A 259 15.85 8.54 -19.68
CA LEU A 259 14.92 8.17 -18.61
C LEU A 259 14.23 6.82 -18.86
N LEU A 260 14.18 6.31 -20.10
CA LEU A 260 13.69 4.95 -20.40
C LEU A 260 14.59 3.86 -19.82
N ALA A 261 15.86 4.17 -19.49
CA ALA A 261 16.76 3.21 -18.86
C ALA A 261 16.48 3.02 -17.37
N LEU A 262 15.85 3.99 -16.68
CA LEU A 262 15.63 3.92 -15.23
C LEU A 262 14.83 2.69 -14.79
N PRO A 263 13.69 2.33 -15.42
CA PRO A 263 12.97 1.11 -15.08
C PRO A 263 13.81 -0.16 -15.26
N VAL A 264 14.75 -0.16 -16.22
CA VAL A 264 15.65 -1.29 -16.48
C VAL A 264 16.71 -1.40 -15.38
N VAL A 265 17.27 -0.28 -14.93
CA VAL A 265 18.22 -0.26 -13.79
C VAL A 265 17.57 -0.86 -12.54
N SER A 266 16.33 -0.48 -12.23
CA SER A 266 15.59 -1.06 -11.10
C SER A 266 15.39 -2.57 -11.22
N VAL A 267 15.26 -3.10 -12.43
CA VAL A 267 15.21 -4.57 -12.65
C VAL A 267 16.56 -5.23 -12.41
N ILE A 268 17.65 -4.59 -12.80
CA ILE A 268 19.01 -5.09 -12.56
C ILE A 268 19.30 -5.16 -11.05
N GLU A 269 18.90 -4.14 -10.28
CA GLU A 269 19.02 -4.10 -8.81
C GLU A 269 18.25 -5.25 -8.14
N ILE A 270 17.06 -5.57 -8.64
CA ILE A 270 16.26 -6.73 -8.17
C ILE A 270 17.00 -8.04 -8.47
N TYR A 271 17.57 -8.18 -9.67
CA TYR A 271 18.32 -9.39 -10.04
C TYR A 271 19.61 -9.55 -9.22
N ARG A 272 20.24 -8.44 -8.83
CA ARG A 272 21.40 -8.43 -7.91
C ARG A 272 21.03 -8.68 -6.45
N GLY A 273 19.74 -8.68 -6.11
CA GLY A 273 19.26 -8.90 -4.75
C GLY A 273 19.33 -7.68 -3.84
N GLU A 274 19.60 -6.49 -4.39
CA GLU A 274 19.69 -5.22 -3.64
C GLU A 274 18.30 -4.72 -3.21
N ILE A 275 17.24 -5.11 -3.93
CA ILE A 275 15.85 -4.74 -3.65
C ILE A 275 14.98 -6.00 -3.53
N LYS A 276 14.41 -6.25 -2.34
CA LYS A 276 13.39 -7.31 -2.14
C LYS A 276 12.01 -6.80 -2.57
N VAL A 277 11.38 -7.50 -3.53
CA VAL A 277 10.04 -7.16 -4.04
C VAL A 277 9.03 -8.19 -3.55
N ALA A 278 7.87 -7.72 -3.06
CA ALA A 278 6.79 -8.59 -2.61
C ALA A 278 6.30 -9.53 -3.74
N PRO A 279 5.98 -10.80 -3.44
CA PRO A 279 5.47 -11.73 -4.44
C PRO A 279 4.13 -11.26 -5.03
N PRO A 280 3.82 -11.69 -6.27
CA PRO A 280 2.57 -11.37 -6.95
C PRO A 280 1.41 -12.14 -6.31
N VAL A 281 0.18 -11.61 -6.46
CA VAL A 281 -1.03 -12.16 -5.83
C VAL A 281 -1.72 -13.16 -6.77
N GLY A 282 -1.78 -14.42 -6.33
CA GLY A 282 -2.38 -15.54 -7.06
C GLY A 282 -3.88 -15.38 -7.34
N ASP A 283 -4.41 -16.21 -8.24
CA ASP A 283 -5.85 -16.29 -8.54
C ASP A 283 -6.52 -17.27 -7.57
N ASP A 284 -7.51 -16.82 -6.77
CA ASP A 284 -8.37 -17.64 -5.87
C ASP A 284 -9.27 -18.66 -6.63
N ARG A 285 -8.85 -19.11 -7.81
CA ARG A 285 -9.59 -20.07 -8.65
C ARG A 285 -8.68 -21.17 -9.18
N GLN A 286 -8.23 -22.04 -8.27
CA GLN A 286 -7.99 -23.42 -8.65
C GLN A 286 -9.29 -24.20 -8.51
N ARG A 287 -9.88 -24.53 -9.66
CA ARG A 287 -10.92 -25.56 -9.75
C ARG A 287 -10.32 -26.87 -9.27
N MET A 288 -10.90 -27.45 -8.22
CA MET A 288 -10.93 -28.90 -8.02
C MET A 288 -11.40 -29.54 -9.33
N TYR A 289 -10.52 -30.20 -10.09
CA TYR A 289 -10.76 -31.43 -10.86
C TYR A 289 -9.45 -31.79 -11.58
N ASP A 290 -8.99 -33.03 -11.34
CA ASP A 290 -7.77 -33.71 -11.80
C ASP A 290 -6.40 -33.25 -11.27
N ASP A 291 -5.96 -33.88 -10.17
CA ASP A 291 -4.94 -34.95 -10.29
C ASP A 291 -4.94 -35.84 -9.03
N ARG A 292 -5.67 -36.97 -9.08
CA ARG A 292 -5.36 -38.15 -8.25
C ARG A 292 -4.42 -39.02 -9.07
N ARG A 293 -3.11 -38.83 -8.93
CA ARG A 293 -2.04 -39.88 -8.90
C ARG A 293 -0.65 -39.24 -9.02
N ARG A 294 -0.03 -38.92 -7.88
CA ARG A 294 1.33 -39.38 -7.49
C ARG A 294 1.80 -38.67 -6.22
N ASN A 295 2.22 -39.49 -5.26
CA ASN A 295 2.89 -39.11 -4.02
C ASN A 295 4.16 -38.27 -4.27
N ASP A 296 4.37 -37.18 -3.53
CA ASP A 296 5.26 -37.12 -2.35
C ASP A 296 5.41 -35.69 -1.80
N ARG A 297 5.24 -35.55 -0.47
CA ARG A 297 5.53 -34.42 0.46
C ARG A 297 4.50 -33.27 0.61
N PRO A 298 4.09 -32.91 1.85
CA PRO A 298 3.11 -31.85 2.09
C PRO A 298 3.79 -30.48 2.28
N SER A 299 3.29 -29.48 1.55
CA SER A 299 3.55 -28.05 1.71
C SER A 299 2.24 -27.36 2.08
N SER A 300 2.29 -26.57 3.16
CA SER A 300 1.20 -25.87 3.84
C SER A 300 0.49 -24.79 2.99
N PRO A 301 -0.83 -24.55 3.16
CA PRO A 301 -1.55 -23.50 2.45
C PRO A 301 -1.75 -22.21 3.27
N VAL A 302 -1.59 -21.07 2.60
CA VAL A 302 -1.83 -19.70 3.08
C VAL A 302 -3.30 -19.33 2.86
N SER A 303 -3.94 -18.69 3.85
CA SER A 303 -5.38 -18.33 3.83
C SER A 303 -5.59 -16.81 3.72
N ASP A 304 -6.39 -16.37 2.75
CA ASP A 304 -6.74 -14.98 2.44
C ASP A 304 -7.91 -14.43 3.28
N VAL A 305 -7.72 -13.25 3.86
CA VAL A 305 -8.65 -12.51 4.74
C VAL A 305 -9.60 -11.62 3.93
N TYR A 306 -10.93 -11.81 4.05
CA TYR A 306 -11.96 -10.95 3.42
C TYR A 306 -12.73 -10.08 4.43
N CYS A 307 -12.48 -8.76 4.45
CA CYS A 307 -13.25 -7.77 5.22
C CYS A 307 -14.65 -7.48 4.64
N ILE A 308 -15.70 -7.69 5.45
CA ILE A 308 -17.09 -7.28 5.15
C ILE A 308 -17.42 -5.94 5.81
N ARG A 309 -17.94 -5.01 5.00
CA ARG A 309 -18.68 -3.83 5.46
C ARG A 309 -20.16 -4.07 5.18
N HIS A 310 -21.00 -4.04 6.21
CA HIS A 310 -22.43 -3.80 6.08
C HIS A 310 -22.76 -2.32 6.39
N PRO A 311 -23.74 -1.70 5.72
CA PRO A 311 -24.18 -0.34 5.98
C PRO A 311 -25.26 -0.29 7.08
N VAL A 312 -25.11 0.63 8.04
CA VAL A 312 -26.14 0.98 9.05
C VAL A 312 -27.00 2.14 8.52
N PRO A 313 -28.33 2.14 8.70
CA PRO A 313 -29.20 3.21 8.26
C PRO A 313 -29.19 4.41 9.24
N ILE A 314 -29.12 5.61 8.67
CA ILE A 314 -29.24 6.89 9.38
C ILE A 314 -30.70 7.12 9.77
N ARG A 315 -30.99 7.28 11.07
CA ARG A 315 -32.24 7.87 11.56
C ARG A 315 -31.97 9.28 12.13
N ARG A 316 -32.86 10.19 11.74
CA ARG A 316 -32.96 11.60 12.19
C ARG A 316 -33.05 11.69 13.70
N ILE A 317 -32.32 12.63 14.29
CA ILE A 317 -32.62 13.21 15.60
C ILE A 317 -32.90 14.70 15.40
N SER A 318 -34.07 15.08 15.89
CA SER A 318 -34.62 16.43 15.98
C SER A 318 -33.99 17.23 17.13
N SER A 319 -34.08 18.55 16.96
CA SER A 319 -33.66 19.67 17.80
C SER A 319 -33.88 19.57 19.31
N VAL A 320 -33.05 20.34 20.04
CA VAL A 320 -33.23 21.11 21.32
C VAL A 320 -31.93 20.90 22.13
N GLY A 321 -31.24 21.87 22.73
CA GLY A 321 -31.41 23.30 22.99
C GLY A 321 -30.18 23.79 23.78
N HIS A 322 -29.99 25.11 23.82
CA HIS A 322 -28.91 25.87 24.46
C HIS A 322 -28.43 25.42 25.86
N HIS A 323 -27.13 25.60 26.15
CA HIS A 323 -26.68 26.56 27.17
C HIS A 323 -25.17 26.90 27.10
N ASN A 324 -24.91 28.20 27.33
CA ASN A 324 -23.61 28.90 27.44
C ASN A 324 -22.76 28.48 28.65
N SER A 325 -21.44 28.65 28.52
CA SER A 325 -20.55 29.53 29.35
C SER A 325 -19.09 29.17 29.04
N SER A 326 -18.27 29.98 28.35
CA SER A 326 -17.56 31.22 28.72
C SER A 326 -16.51 31.10 29.85
N ASP A 327 -15.28 31.42 29.46
CA ASP A 327 -14.13 31.95 30.21
C ASP A 327 -13.39 31.11 31.27
N TYR A 328 -12.07 30.95 31.11
CA TYR A 328 -11.10 31.91 31.70
C TYR A 328 -9.64 31.52 31.35
N THR A 329 -8.90 32.45 30.74
CA THR A 329 -7.43 32.48 30.66
C THR A 329 -6.92 33.59 31.58
N ARG A 330 -5.87 33.35 32.37
CA ARG A 330 -4.86 34.39 32.68
C ARG A 330 -3.58 33.88 33.34
N GLU A 331 -2.48 34.36 32.77
CA GLU A 331 -1.09 34.32 33.23
C GLU A 331 -0.83 35.20 34.48
N THR A 332 0.28 34.92 35.17
CA THR A 332 1.31 35.83 35.76
C THR A 332 2.34 34.90 36.45
N GLY A 333 3.66 35.08 36.52
CA GLY A 333 4.57 36.24 36.49
C GLY A 333 5.60 36.03 37.62
N ILE A 334 6.89 35.89 37.27
CA ILE A 334 8.07 35.48 38.09
C ILE A 334 8.51 36.57 39.12
N PRO A 335 9.42 36.35 40.12
CA PRO A 335 10.89 36.29 39.89
C PRO A 335 11.71 35.31 40.79
N SER A 336 12.90 34.92 40.30
CA SER A 336 14.00 34.21 40.99
C SER A 336 15.05 35.21 41.55
N PRO A 337 16.02 34.81 42.40
CA PRO A 337 17.40 34.75 41.84
C PRO A 337 18.40 33.71 42.41
N ASN A 338 19.29 33.29 41.50
CA ASN A 338 20.76 33.10 41.56
C ASN A 338 21.44 31.90 42.26
N ALA A 339 22.13 31.09 41.44
CA ALA A 339 23.61 31.01 41.26
C ALA A 339 24.01 29.58 40.80
N GLY A 340 24.87 29.30 39.82
CA GLY A 340 25.68 30.09 38.90
C GLY A 340 26.43 29.17 37.89
N THR A 341 27.05 29.80 36.88
CA THR A 341 28.18 29.36 36.01
C THR A 341 28.02 28.05 35.22
N GLY A 342 28.06 27.97 33.88
CA GLY A 342 28.64 28.82 32.85
C GLY A 342 29.68 28.00 32.06
N LEU A 343 29.36 27.54 30.85
CA LEU A 343 30.24 27.54 29.67
C LEU A 343 29.52 26.93 28.45
N GLU A 344 29.27 27.77 27.45
CA GLU A 344 28.91 27.37 26.08
C GLU A 344 30.12 26.71 25.39
N ARG A 345 29.89 25.62 24.64
CA ARG A 345 30.74 25.28 23.49
C ARG A 345 29.90 24.86 22.29
N LEU A 346 30.05 25.69 21.26
CA LEU A 346 29.64 25.57 19.87
C LEU A 346 29.78 24.15 19.31
N ALA A 347 28.72 23.69 18.66
CA ALA A 347 28.74 22.55 17.77
C ALA A 347 29.54 22.90 16.49
N HIS A 348 30.57 22.11 16.21
CA HIS A 348 31.19 22.02 14.90
C HIS A 348 31.13 20.57 14.46
N SER A 349 30.34 20.32 13.42
CA SER A 349 30.34 19.07 12.68
C SER A 349 31.65 18.94 11.93
N ARG A 350 32.39 17.84 12.14
CA ARG A 350 33.29 17.30 11.13
C ARG A 350 33.23 15.79 11.15
N SER A 351 32.95 15.27 9.95
CA SER A 351 32.94 13.88 9.57
C SER A 351 34.24 13.17 9.95
N SER A 352 34.11 12.03 10.61
CA SER A 352 35.16 11.03 10.75
C SER A 352 34.51 9.67 10.50
N SER A 353 34.72 9.17 9.28
CA SER A 353 34.52 7.77 8.93
C SER A 353 35.50 6.91 9.73
N GLY A 354 34.98 6.16 10.69
CA GLY A 354 35.68 5.13 11.45
C GLY A 354 34.64 4.22 12.08
N ASP A 355 34.83 2.92 11.91
CA ASP A 355 33.98 1.85 12.43
C ASP A 355 33.77 1.98 13.96
N GLU A 356 32.66 2.58 14.37
CA GLU A 356 32.06 2.33 15.67
C GLU A 356 31.06 1.18 15.52
N ALA A 357 31.53 -0.04 15.72
CA ALA A 357 30.69 -1.11 16.22
C ALA A 357 30.23 -0.73 17.64
N THR A 358 29.28 0.20 17.73
CA THR A 358 28.63 0.55 19.00
C THR A 358 28.03 -0.74 19.56
N ASN A 359 28.39 -1.05 20.79
CA ASN A 359 27.85 -2.12 21.63
C ASN A 359 26.35 -1.89 21.90
N ARG A 360 25.51 -1.92 20.86
CA ARG A 360 24.06 -1.77 20.95
C ARG A 360 23.50 -3.12 21.40
N ARG A 361 22.84 -3.14 22.57
CA ARG A 361 22.12 -4.33 23.04
C ARG A 361 21.15 -4.81 21.96
N PRO A 362 21.13 -6.11 21.64
CA PRO A 362 20.28 -6.63 20.58
C PRO A 362 18.80 -6.30 20.82
N ASN A 363 18.08 -6.01 19.74
CA ASN A 363 16.62 -5.88 19.78
C ASN A 363 15.95 -7.25 19.85
N PHE A 364 14.62 -7.30 20.06
CA PHE A 364 13.91 -8.57 20.20
C PHE A 364 14.12 -9.48 18.98
N GLU A 365 14.06 -8.92 17.77
CA GLU A 365 14.24 -9.69 16.54
C GLU A 365 15.60 -10.41 16.49
N GLN A 366 16.68 -9.73 16.88
CA GLN A 366 18.03 -10.30 16.87
C GLN A 366 18.14 -11.46 17.88
N VAL A 367 17.59 -11.30 19.09
CA VAL A 367 17.60 -12.35 20.12
C VAL A 367 16.72 -13.53 19.70
N ALA A 368 15.51 -13.27 19.23
CA ALA A 368 14.57 -14.31 18.80
C ALA A 368 15.11 -15.11 17.59
N ARG A 369 15.76 -14.44 16.62
CA ARG A 369 16.41 -15.12 15.48
C ARG A 369 17.56 -16.01 15.90
N LYS A 370 18.32 -15.61 16.91
CA LYS A 370 19.44 -16.41 17.46
C LYS A 370 18.95 -17.75 18.01
N TYR A 371 17.80 -17.76 18.69
CA TYR A 371 17.22 -18.97 19.28
C TYR A 371 16.22 -19.70 18.36
N GLY A 372 15.91 -19.13 17.20
CA GLY A 372 15.15 -19.81 16.15
C GLY A 372 13.66 -19.94 16.41
N THR A 373 13.10 -19.13 17.32
CA THR A 373 11.64 -19.12 17.56
C THR A 373 10.88 -18.63 16.32
N ASP A 374 9.72 -19.23 16.08
CA ASP A 374 8.76 -18.87 15.03
C ASP A 374 8.14 -17.50 15.20
N LYS A 375 8.20 -16.89 16.39
CA LYS A 375 7.81 -15.49 16.66
C LYS A 375 8.41 -14.48 15.66
N VAL A 376 9.57 -14.79 15.06
CA VAL A 376 10.26 -13.94 14.05
C VAL A 376 10.68 -14.66 12.77
N THR A 377 10.58 -16.00 12.72
CA THR A 377 10.93 -16.79 11.52
C THR A 377 9.71 -17.02 10.64
N THR A 378 8.60 -17.50 11.22
CA THR A 378 7.31 -17.65 10.54
C THR A 378 6.47 -16.38 10.69
N HIS A 379 6.45 -15.83 11.90
CA HIS A 379 5.63 -14.68 12.29
C HIS A 379 6.44 -13.38 12.34
N LYS A 380 5.76 -12.28 12.66
CA LYS A 380 6.35 -10.95 12.80
C LYS A 380 6.04 -10.30 14.14
N TYR A 381 6.08 -11.08 15.22
CA TYR A 381 5.70 -10.63 16.56
C TYR A 381 6.71 -9.68 17.20
N GLN A 382 7.92 -9.56 16.63
CA GLN A 382 8.93 -8.61 17.12
C GLN A 382 8.42 -7.18 17.22
N PHE A 383 7.52 -6.74 16.33
CA PHE A 383 7.00 -5.37 16.36
C PHE A 383 6.10 -5.13 17.57
N MET A 384 5.32 -6.14 17.97
CA MET A 384 4.47 -6.06 19.16
C MET A 384 5.34 -6.10 20.42
N TYR A 385 6.29 -7.04 20.47
CA TYR A 385 7.18 -7.19 21.62
C TYR A 385 8.13 -6.01 21.82
N ASP A 386 8.74 -5.50 20.75
CA ASP A 386 9.58 -4.29 20.84
C ASP A 386 8.73 -3.09 21.30
N LYS A 387 7.47 -2.94 20.83
CA LYS A 387 6.61 -1.83 21.24
C LYS A 387 6.30 -1.82 22.74
N TYR A 388 6.03 -2.98 23.33
CA TYR A 388 5.57 -3.04 24.73
C TYR A 388 6.66 -3.36 25.74
N LEU A 389 7.70 -4.08 25.34
CA LEU A 389 8.71 -4.60 26.27
C LEU A 389 10.04 -3.85 26.22
N SER A 390 10.34 -3.11 25.14
CA SER A 390 11.65 -2.47 24.98
C SER A 390 11.99 -1.49 26.11
N ASP A 391 11.00 -0.72 26.57
CA ASP A 391 11.18 0.29 27.62
C ASP A 391 11.25 -0.30 29.04
N ILE A 392 10.73 -1.52 29.25
CA ILE A 392 10.66 -2.18 30.57
C ILE A 392 11.64 -3.36 30.71
N ARG A 393 12.46 -3.60 29.69
CA ARG A 393 13.35 -4.77 29.64
C ARG A 393 14.43 -4.82 30.74
N ASP A 394 14.65 -3.71 31.43
CA ASP A 394 15.62 -3.55 32.51
C ASP A 394 14.96 -3.58 33.89
N ASP A 395 13.63 -3.72 33.93
CA ASP A 395 12.86 -3.87 35.16
C ASP A 395 12.88 -5.33 35.65
N GLN A 396 12.56 -5.53 36.93
CA GLN A 396 12.26 -6.86 37.46
C GLN A 396 10.84 -7.24 37.02
N LEU A 397 10.75 -8.12 36.02
CA LEU A 397 9.49 -8.51 35.41
C LEU A 397 9.10 -9.92 35.82
N LYS A 398 7.85 -10.11 36.21
CA LYS A 398 7.25 -11.43 36.36
C LYS A 398 6.45 -11.76 35.10
N VAL A 399 6.88 -12.77 34.36
CA VAL A 399 6.32 -13.11 33.03
C VAL A 399 5.83 -14.55 33.02
N LEU A 400 4.63 -14.77 32.50
CA LEU A 400 4.08 -16.09 32.19
C LEU A 400 3.99 -16.26 30.67
N GLU A 401 4.47 -17.38 30.15
CA GLU A 401 4.16 -17.86 28.79
C GLU A 401 3.40 -19.19 28.88
N ILE A 402 2.23 -19.27 28.26
CA ILE A 402 1.49 -20.52 28.09
C ILE A 402 2.00 -21.16 26.82
N GLY A 403 2.47 -22.41 26.89
CA GLY A 403 3.12 -23.13 25.80
C GLY A 403 4.65 -23.11 25.94
N LEU A 404 5.26 -24.28 26.15
CA LEU A 404 6.72 -24.43 26.17
C LEU A 404 7.29 -24.73 24.76
N GLY A 405 6.41 -24.99 23.79
CA GLY A 405 6.76 -25.38 22.43
C GLY A 405 6.99 -26.89 22.28
N CYS A 406 6.36 -27.71 23.11
CA CYS A 406 6.52 -29.18 23.09
C CYS A 406 6.06 -29.85 21.79
N ASN A 407 5.18 -29.20 21.04
CA ASN A 407 4.70 -29.68 19.73
C ASN A 407 5.55 -29.20 18.54
N MET A 408 6.61 -28.42 18.79
CA MET A 408 7.41 -27.85 17.71
C MET A 408 8.42 -28.86 17.17
N ASP A 409 8.62 -28.86 15.85
CA ASP A 409 9.57 -29.74 15.16
C ASP A 409 11.02 -29.56 15.65
N TYR A 410 11.35 -28.37 16.13
CA TYR A 410 12.66 -28.03 16.69
C TYR A 410 12.79 -28.30 18.20
N GLY A 411 11.71 -28.79 18.84
CA GLY A 411 11.61 -29.03 20.27
C GLY A 411 11.32 -27.78 21.11
N PRO A 412 10.97 -27.96 22.39
CA PRO A 412 10.63 -26.85 23.28
C PRO A 412 11.82 -25.95 23.61
N GLY A 413 11.51 -24.71 24.01
CA GLY A 413 12.45 -23.82 24.69
C GLY A 413 13.07 -22.69 23.85
N ALA A 414 12.73 -22.57 22.56
CA ALA A 414 13.20 -21.44 21.75
C ALA A 414 12.76 -20.08 22.33
N SER A 415 11.50 -19.97 22.79
CA SER A 415 11.00 -18.78 23.49
C SER A 415 11.63 -18.61 24.88
N TYR A 416 11.81 -19.69 25.64
CA TYR A 416 12.50 -19.69 26.95
C TYR A 416 13.87 -19.00 26.87
N TYR A 417 14.74 -19.40 25.95
CA TYR A 417 16.05 -18.76 25.81
C TYR A 417 15.95 -17.32 25.31
N THR A 418 14.96 -17.04 24.46
CA THR A 418 14.68 -15.69 23.96
C THR A 418 14.33 -14.74 25.11
N TRP A 419 13.44 -15.15 26.01
CA TRP A 419 13.02 -14.34 27.15
C TRP A 419 14.16 -14.09 28.14
N LEU A 420 14.96 -15.11 28.46
CA LEU A 420 16.09 -14.96 29.38
C LEU A 420 17.17 -14.00 28.86
N GLU A 421 17.44 -13.98 27.55
CA GLU A 421 18.41 -13.04 26.97
C GLU A 421 17.80 -11.64 26.76
N TYR A 422 16.53 -11.55 26.37
CA TYR A 422 15.90 -10.26 26.10
C TYR A 422 15.55 -9.50 27.39
N LEU A 423 15.09 -10.22 28.43
CA LEU A 423 14.67 -9.72 29.73
C LEU A 423 15.62 -10.26 30.84
N PRO A 424 16.78 -9.63 31.08
CA PRO A 424 17.84 -10.15 31.95
C PRO A 424 17.44 -10.35 33.42
N TYR A 425 16.36 -9.69 33.87
CA TYR A 425 15.86 -9.77 35.25
C TYR A 425 14.46 -10.41 35.34
N VAL A 426 14.11 -11.25 34.37
CA VAL A 426 12.80 -11.91 34.33
C VAL A 426 12.70 -13.04 35.37
N ASN A 427 11.58 -13.06 36.09
CA ASN A 427 11.08 -14.24 36.79
C ASN A 427 10.06 -14.93 35.88
N LEU A 428 10.51 -16.01 35.22
CA LEU A 428 9.81 -16.62 34.09
C LEU A 428 9.00 -17.85 34.52
N TYR A 429 7.74 -17.90 34.11
CA TYR A 429 6.80 -18.99 34.35
C TYR A 429 6.32 -19.57 33.03
N PHE A 430 6.07 -20.88 33.02
CA PHE A 430 5.46 -21.58 31.92
C PHE A 430 4.26 -22.41 32.37
N ILE A 431 3.25 -22.52 31.51
CA ILE A 431 2.23 -23.57 31.57
C ILE A 431 2.42 -24.47 30.33
N GLU A 432 2.49 -25.78 30.53
CA GLU A 432 2.62 -26.76 29.43
C GLU A 432 1.71 -27.97 29.69
N TYR A 433 0.91 -28.35 28.69
CA TYR A 433 -0.06 -29.44 28.86
C TYR A 433 0.58 -30.81 28.59
N ASP A 434 1.63 -30.90 27.74
CA ASP A 434 2.39 -32.14 27.56
C ASP A 434 3.36 -32.36 28.73
N GLY A 435 2.84 -33.00 29.78
CA GLY A 435 3.62 -33.32 30.97
C GLY A 435 4.84 -34.21 30.73
N LYS A 436 4.82 -35.09 29.73
CA LYS A 436 5.99 -35.94 29.40
C LYS A 436 7.10 -35.11 28.79
N CYS A 437 6.74 -34.20 27.89
CA CYS A 437 7.69 -33.28 27.31
C CYS A 437 8.23 -32.29 28.35
N ALA A 438 7.38 -31.67 29.16
CA ALA A 438 7.81 -30.76 30.22
C ALA A 438 8.80 -31.42 31.18
N GLN A 439 8.53 -32.65 31.63
CA GLN A 439 9.46 -33.43 32.47
C GLN A 439 10.77 -33.73 31.76
N LYS A 440 10.74 -34.12 30.48
CA LYS A 440 11.94 -34.41 29.67
C LYS A 440 12.86 -33.18 29.53
N TYR A 441 12.30 -31.97 29.56
CA TYR A 441 13.04 -30.72 29.35
C TYR A 441 13.24 -29.90 30.63
N GLN A 442 12.89 -30.44 31.80
CA GLN A 442 13.02 -29.76 33.09
C GLN A 442 14.45 -29.28 33.35
N ASP A 443 15.47 -30.10 33.08
CA ASP A 443 16.89 -29.73 33.26
C ASP A 443 17.34 -28.61 32.31
N LYS A 444 16.67 -28.45 31.17
CA LYS A 444 16.98 -27.42 30.15
C LYS A 444 16.22 -26.11 30.39
N THR A 445 15.26 -26.11 31.31
CA THR A 445 14.38 -24.99 31.63
C THR A 445 14.54 -24.55 33.09
N ALA A 446 15.70 -24.84 33.70
CA ALA A 446 15.97 -24.66 35.13
C ALA A 446 15.81 -23.22 35.66
N ASN A 447 15.86 -22.20 34.79
CA ASN A 447 15.65 -20.80 35.18
C ASN A 447 14.19 -20.33 34.97
N ALA A 448 13.24 -21.27 34.81
CA ALA A 448 11.82 -20.97 34.76
C ALA A 448 11.02 -21.93 35.63
N HIS A 449 9.87 -21.45 36.10
CA HIS A 449 8.89 -22.23 36.84
C HIS A 449 7.90 -22.87 35.86
N VAL A 450 8.02 -24.18 35.60
CA VAL A 450 7.15 -24.90 34.65
C VAL A 450 6.02 -25.61 35.39
N PHE A 451 4.77 -25.28 35.06
CA PHE A 451 3.57 -25.91 35.58
C PHE A 451 2.94 -26.80 34.50
N ILE A 452 2.59 -28.03 34.88
CA ILE A 452 2.00 -29.01 33.95
C ILE A 452 0.48 -28.99 34.08
N GLY A 453 -0.22 -28.60 33.03
CA GLY A 453 -1.69 -28.56 32.99
C GLY A 453 -2.24 -27.95 31.70
N ASP A 454 -3.53 -28.15 31.46
CA ASP A 454 -4.25 -27.60 30.30
C ASP A 454 -4.74 -26.18 30.62
N GLN A 455 -4.52 -25.24 29.71
CA GLN A 455 -4.98 -23.86 29.84
C GLN A 455 -6.52 -23.73 29.73
N ALA A 456 -7.24 -24.76 29.29
CA ALA A 456 -8.72 -24.81 29.38
C ALA A 456 -9.23 -25.41 30.71
N ASP A 457 -8.37 -26.00 31.54
CA ASP A 457 -8.79 -26.56 32.84
C ASP A 457 -8.81 -25.46 33.91
N THR A 458 -10.00 -24.92 34.17
CA THR A 458 -10.22 -23.90 35.20
C THR A 458 -9.83 -24.34 36.62
N THR A 459 -9.85 -25.63 36.93
CA THR A 459 -9.41 -26.14 38.25
C THR A 459 -7.89 -26.06 38.37
N PHE A 460 -7.19 -26.43 37.30
CA PHE A 460 -5.75 -26.24 37.19
C PHE A 460 -5.39 -24.75 37.24
N LEU A 461 -6.05 -23.90 36.45
CA LEU A 461 -5.76 -22.46 36.43
C LEU A 461 -6.03 -21.78 37.79
N ALA A 462 -7.03 -22.23 38.55
CA ALA A 462 -7.28 -21.75 39.91
C ALA A 462 -6.10 -22.07 40.84
N LYS A 463 -5.62 -23.31 40.80
CA LYS A 463 -4.47 -23.76 41.58
C LYS A 463 -3.20 -23.03 41.17
N PHE A 464 -2.92 -22.99 39.87
CA PHE A 464 -1.79 -22.27 39.30
C PHE A 464 -1.80 -20.79 39.72
N SER A 465 -2.93 -20.10 39.53
CA SER A 465 -3.04 -18.68 39.88
C SER A 465 -2.78 -18.44 41.36
N THR A 466 -3.31 -19.31 42.24
CA THR A 466 -3.09 -19.21 43.69
C THR A 466 -1.62 -19.37 44.05
N GLU A 467 -0.94 -20.39 43.49
CA GLU A 467 0.46 -20.66 43.77
C GLU A 467 1.39 -19.62 43.15
N ALA A 468 1.17 -19.30 41.87
CA ALA A 468 2.05 -18.44 41.09
C ALA A 468 1.88 -16.95 41.37
N THR A 469 0.79 -16.52 42.03
CA THR A 469 0.58 -15.11 42.42
C THR A 469 0.80 -14.85 43.92
N ALA A 470 1.24 -15.84 44.68
CA ALA A 470 1.48 -15.72 46.13
C ALA A 470 2.48 -14.60 46.49
N ASP A 471 3.46 -14.35 45.64
CA ASP A 471 4.52 -13.35 45.75
C ASP A 471 4.30 -12.12 44.83
N GLY A 472 3.17 -12.05 44.12
CA GLY A 472 2.82 -10.93 43.26
C GLY A 472 2.21 -11.34 41.92
N LEU A 473 1.46 -10.41 41.31
CA LEU A 473 0.82 -10.55 40.01
C LEU A 473 1.83 -10.45 38.85
N PHE A 474 1.44 -10.94 37.67
CA PHE A 474 2.27 -10.92 36.47
C PHE A 474 2.29 -9.54 35.81
N ASP A 475 3.48 -9.06 35.43
CA ASP A 475 3.62 -7.86 34.61
C ASP A 475 3.21 -8.14 33.15
N VAL A 476 3.50 -9.34 32.65
CA VAL A 476 3.15 -9.81 31.31
C VAL A 476 2.68 -11.27 31.36
N ILE A 477 1.55 -11.57 30.72
CA ILE A 477 1.12 -12.93 30.40
C ILE A 477 1.08 -13.06 28.87
N ILE A 478 1.59 -14.17 28.33
CA ILE A 478 1.66 -14.49 26.90
C ILE A 478 0.95 -15.82 26.70
N ASP A 479 -0.07 -15.86 25.84
CA ASP A 479 -0.79 -17.07 25.47
C ASP A 479 -0.33 -17.53 24.08
N ASP A 480 0.57 -18.52 24.08
CA ASP A 480 1.18 -19.17 22.91
C ASP A 480 1.02 -20.70 23.01
N GLY A 481 -0.13 -21.13 23.54
CA GLY A 481 -0.35 -22.52 23.95
C GLY A 481 -1.03 -23.39 22.90
N GLY A 482 -2.22 -23.92 23.20
CA GLY A 482 -2.91 -24.88 22.30
C GLY A 482 -3.72 -24.24 21.17
N HIS A 483 -3.98 -22.93 21.26
CA HIS A 483 -4.68 -22.09 20.28
C HIS A 483 -6.12 -22.51 19.90
N THR A 484 -6.71 -23.48 20.60
CA THR A 484 -8.15 -23.75 20.45
C THR A 484 -8.97 -22.61 21.05
N MET A 485 -10.18 -22.38 20.52
CA MET A 485 -11.00 -21.24 20.98
C MET A 485 -11.36 -21.34 22.46
N ASP A 486 -11.65 -22.55 22.92
CA ASP A 486 -11.94 -22.83 24.34
C ASP A 486 -10.71 -22.52 25.22
N GLN A 487 -9.53 -22.97 24.79
CA GLN A 487 -8.28 -22.73 25.50
C GLN A 487 -7.93 -21.25 25.61
N GLN A 488 -7.95 -20.50 24.51
CA GLN A 488 -7.56 -19.08 24.52
C GLN A 488 -8.57 -18.18 25.24
N ILE A 489 -9.87 -18.46 25.12
CA ILE A 489 -10.90 -17.67 25.81
C ILE A 489 -10.86 -17.98 27.32
N THR A 490 -10.78 -19.26 27.70
CA THR A 490 -10.76 -19.68 29.10
C THR A 490 -9.53 -19.15 29.84
N SER A 491 -8.34 -19.29 29.26
CA SER A 491 -7.11 -18.76 29.85
C SER A 491 -7.17 -17.25 29.99
N LEU A 492 -7.64 -16.53 28.97
CA LEU A 492 -7.78 -15.07 29.02
C LEU A 492 -8.70 -14.65 30.15
N GLU A 493 -9.93 -15.18 30.22
CA GLU A 493 -10.90 -14.81 31.24
C GLU A 493 -10.39 -15.10 32.65
N PHE A 494 -9.76 -16.27 32.83
CA PHE A 494 -9.35 -16.74 34.14
C PHE A 494 -8.07 -16.05 34.62
N LEU A 495 -7.06 -15.92 33.76
CA LEU A 495 -5.76 -15.36 34.11
C LEU A 495 -5.74 -13.82 34.06
N TRP A 496 -6.78 -13.17 33.54
CA TRP A 496 -6.87 -11.70 33.56
C TRP A 496 -6.76 -11.12 34.99
N THR A 497 -7.26 -11.82 36.00
CA THR A 497 -7.13 -11.41 37.41
C THR A 497 -5.69 -11.54 37.91
N ALA A 498 -4.88 -12.41 37.31
CA ALA A 498 -3.47 -12.58 37.63
C ALA A 498 -2.56 -11.52 36.98
N VAL A 499 -3.07 -10.72 36.04
CA VAL A 499 -2.36 -9.59 35.44
C VAL A 499 -2.35 -8.39 36.40
N LYS A 500 -1.18 -7.80 36.62
CA LYS A 500 -0.99 -6.60 37.44
C LYS A 500 -1.67 -5.37 36.84
N PRO A 501 -2.18 -4.43 37.65
CA PRO A 501 -2.62 -3.13 37.13
C PRO A 501 -1.55 -2.45 36.27
N GLY A 502 -1.92 -2.03 35.06
CA GLY A 502 -0.99 -1.47 34.08
C GLY A 502 -0.18 -2.50 33.26
N GLY A 503 -0.28 -3.79 33.61
CA GLY A 503 0.36 -4.92 32.94
C GLY A 503 -0.30 -5.32 31.62
N LEU A 504 0.24 -6.37 31.00
CA LEU A 504 -0.07 -6.79 29.64
C LEU A 504 -0.52 -8.25 29.58
N TYR A 505 -1.54 -8.54 28.78
CA TYR A 505 -1.86 -9.89 28.33
C TYR A 505 -1.71 -9.95 26.82
N VAL A 506 -0.89 -10.85 26.30
CA VAL A 506 -0.63 -11.05 24.87
C VAL A 506 -1.23 -12.38 24.45
N ILE A 507 -1.92 -12.41 23.32
CA ILE A 507 -2.47 -13.65 22.73
C ILE A 507 -1.86 -13.79 21.33
N GLU A 508 -1.14 -14.89 21.10
CA GLU A 508 -0.54 -15.24 19.81
C GLU A 508 -1.47 -16.17 18.99
N ASP A 509 -1.13 -16.34 17.71
CA ASP A 509 -1.77 -17.23 16.74
C ASP A 509 -3.28 -17.08 16.56
N LEU A 510 -3.79 -15.85 16.59
CA LEU A 510 -5.22 -15.54 16.42
C LEU A 510 -5.81 -15.93 15.06
N GLN A 511 -5.00 -16.28 14.06
CA GLN A 511 -5.46 -16.88 12.79
C GLN A 511 -6.20 -18.19 13.01
N THR A 512 -5.92 -18.93 14.09
CA THR A 512 -6.63 -20.18 14.42
C THR A 512 -8.12 -19.95 14.69
N SER A 513 -8.52 -18.70 15.01
CA SER A 513 -9.94 -18.31 15.08
C SER A 513 -10.71 -18.52 13.79
N TYR A 514 -10.02 -18.70 12.66
CA TYR A 514 -10.61 -18.98 11.36
C TYR A 514 -10.40 -20.43 10.90
N TRP A 515 -9.82 -21.30 11.75
CA TRP A 515 -9.52 -22.69 11.42
C TRP A 515 -10.46 -23.63 12.17
N GLU A 516 -11.26 -24.41 11.42
CA GLU A 516 -12.25 -25.32 12.02
C GLU A 516 -11.62 -26.38 12.93
N SER A 517 -10.38 -26.81 12.67
CA SER A 517 -9.65 -27.78 13.50
C SER A 517 -9.34 -27.28 14.92
N PHE A 518 -9.36 -25.95 15.14
CA PHE A 518 -9.15 -25.32 16.44
C PHE A 518 -10.46 -24.81 17.05
N GLY A 519 -11.61 -25.18 16.48
CA GLY A 519 -12.93 -24.68 16.88
C GLY A 519 -13.32 -23.34 16.24
N GLY A 520 -12.51 -22.83 15.30
CA GLY A 520 -12.73 -21.55 14.63
C GLY A 520 -13.90 -21.52 13.62
N ASP A 521 -14.10 -20.33 13.05
CA ASP A 521 -15.07 -20.04 11.99
C ASP A 521 -14.37 -19.51 10.74
N SER A 522 -14.24 -20.38 9.73
CA SER A 522 -13.62 -20.05 8.43
C SER A 522 -14.31 -18.90 7.69
N SER A 523 -15.58 -18.63 7.98
CA SER A 523 -16.31 -17.53 7.35
C SER A 523 -16.03 -16.16 7.99
N GLY A 524 -15.55 -16.14 9.23
CA GLY A 524 -15.36 -14.94 10.06
C GLY A 524 -16.63 -14.13 10.28
N ARG A 525 -17.82 -14.74 10.11
CA ARG A 525 -19.13 -14.08 10.02
C ARG A 525 -20.24 -14.82 10.73
N SER A 526 -19.96 -16.00 11.27
CA SER A 526 -20.93 -16.76 12.00
C SER A 526 -21.23 -16.07 13.32
N SER A 527 -22.51 -15.79 13.56
CA SER A 527 -22.98 -15.31 14.87
C SER A 527 -23.19 -16.45 15.86
N SER A 528 -23.08 -17.71 15.44
CA SER A 528 -23.34 -18.89 16.28
C SER A 528 -22.08 -19.56 16.84
N LYS A 529 -20.89 -19.11 16.45
CA LYS A 529 -19.61 -19.63 16.97
C LYS A 529 -18.85 -18.52 17.68
N GLU A 530 -18.58 -18.71 18.96
CA GLU A 530 -17.67 -17.85 19.71
C GLU A 530 -16.23 -18.32 19.43
N THR A 531 -15.40 -17.41 18.95
CA THR A 531 -13.98 -17.60 18.64
C THR A 531 -13.21 -16.53 19.40
N THR A 532 -11.89 -16.70 19.60
CA THR A 532 -11.07 -15.70 20.29
C THR A 532 -11.22 -14.33 19.64
N ILE A 533 -11.24 -14.25 18.30
CA ILE A 533 -11.49 -12.97 17.59
C ILE A 533 -12.90 -12.41 17.84
N THR A 534 -13.96 -13.23 17.83
CA THR A 534 -15.30 -12.70 18.11
C THR A 534 -15.45 -12.26 19.56
N TYR A 535 -14.79 -12.95 20.50
CA TYR A 535 -14.65 -12.51 21.88
C TYR A 535 -13.93 -11.15 21.99
N MET A 536 -12.83 -10.97 21.26
CA MET A 536 -12.10 -9.69 21.20
C MET A 536 -12.94 -8.55 20.62
N TYR A 537 -13.80 -8.82 19.62
CA TYR A 537 -14.75 -7.81 19.14
C TYR A 537 -15.76 -7.40 20.21
N GLN A 538 -16.25 -8.34 21.02
CA GLN A 538 -17.14 -8.02 22.14
C GLN A 538 -16.43 -7.14 23.18
N LEU A 539 -15.16 -7.37 23.47
CA LEU A 539 -14.37 -6.51 24.35
C LEU A 539 -14.19 -5.10 23.78
N VAL A 540 -13.95 -4.98 22.47
CA VAL A 540 -13.88 -3.67 21.80
C VAL A 540 -15.24 -2.97 21.87
N ASP A 541 -16.34 -3.68 21.65
CA ASP A 541 -17.69 -3.12 21.77
C ASP A 541 -17.93 -2.62 23.19
N ASP A 542 -17.62 -3.41 24.21
CA ASP A 542 -17.70 -3.04 25.62
C ASP A 542 -16.94 -1.73 25.93
N LEU A 543 -15.69 -1.63 25.44
CA LEU A 543 -14.87 -0.41 25.57
C LEU A 543 -15.50 0.81 24.91
N MET A 544 -16.06 0.66 23.69
CA MET A 544 -16.61 1.78 22.92
C MET A 544 -17.94 2.29 23.47
N ILE A 545 -18.76 1.40 24.02
CA ILE A 545 -20.08 1.76 24.57
C ILE A 545 -20.04 2.02 26.08
N GLY A 546 -18.90 1.81 26.73
CA GLY A 546 -18.74 1.95 28.17
C GLY A 546 -19.57 0.93 28.96
N LYS A 547 -19.79 -0.26 28.41
CA LYS A 547 -20.42 -1.38 29.12
C LYS A 547 -19.34 -2.35 29.60
N ASN A 548 -19.67 -3.05 30.67
CA ASN A 548 -18.83 -4.13 31.19
C ASN A 548 -19.64 -5.41 31.16
N VAL A 549 -19.91 -5.93 29.94
CA VAL A 549 -20.65 -7.18 29.78
C VAL A 549 -19.77 -8.35 30.18
N LYS A 550 -18.50 -8.33 29.76
CA LYS A 550 -17.48 -9.29 30.22
C LYS A 550 -16.79 -8.77 31.49
N GLN A 551 -16.41 -9.69 32.38
CA GLN A 551 -15.77 -9.34 33.66
C GLN A 551 -14.48 -8.55 33.47
N MET A 552 -13.65 -8.93 32.48
CA MET A 552 -12.39 -8.26 32.19
C MET A 552 -12.57 -6.85 31.59
N SER A 553 -13.73 -6.52 31.03
CA SER A 553 -13.99 -5.20 30.45
C SER A 553 -13.92 -4.07 31.50
N HIS A 554 -14.18 -4.40 32.78
CA HIS A 554 -14.16 -3.43 33.88
C HIS A 554 -12.82 -2.71 34.02
N ASP A 555 -11.72 -3.44 33.89
CA ASP A 555 -10.34 -2.95 34.07
C ASP A 555 -9.48 -3.15 32.82
N LEU A 556 -10.08 -3.41 31.66
CA LEU A 556 -9.43 -3.34 30.36
C LEU A 556 -9.23 -1.88 29.91
N LEU A 557 -7.98 -1.49 29.64
CA LEU A 557 -7.62 -0.14 29.19
C LEU A 557 -7.63 -0.02 27.67
N SER A 558 -6.98 -0.97 26.98
CA SER A 558 -6.83 -0.94 25.52
C SER A 558 -6.58 -2.32 24.95
N ILE A 559 -6.96 -2.49 23.69
CA ILE A 559 -6.61 -3.65 22.86
C ILE A 559 -5.82 -3.12 21.65
N ASP A 560 -4.69 -3.75 21.36
CA ASP A 560 -3.83 -3.44 20.22
C ASP A 560 -3.50 -4.72 19.46
N CYS A 561 -3.82 -4.77 18.17
CA CYS A 561 -3.71 -5.99 17.38
C CYS A 561 -2.85 -5.78 16.13
N MET A 562 -2.02 -6.77 15.84
CA MET A 562 -1.32 -6.93 14.57
C MET A 562 -1.81 -8.22 13.91
N ALA A 563 -1.25 -8.58 12.76
CA ALA A 563 -1.53 -9.88 12.17
C ALA A 563 -1.20 -10.97 13.21
N GLU A 564 -2.18 -11.84 13.50
CA GLU A 564 -2.01 -13.06 14.30
C GLU A 564 -1.75 -12.84 15.80
N ILE A 565 -1.63 -11.61 16.29
CA ILE A 565 -1.33 -11.30 17.70
C ILE A 565 -2.11 -10.08 18.20
N CYS A 566 -2.59 -10.14 19.44
CA CYS A 566 -3.15 -8.97 20.13
C CYS A 566 -2.55 -8.81 21.52
N ALA A 567 -2.38 -7.56 21.94
CA ALA A 567 -1.94 -7.17 23.27
C ALA A 567 -3.07 -6.38 23.96
N LEU A 568 -3.49 -6.85 25.14
CA LEU A 568 -4.51 -6.26 25.99
C LEU A 568 -3.84 -5.63 27.20
N ARG A 569 -4.11 -4.35 27.45
CA ARG A 569 -3.53 -3.62 28.57
C ARG A 569 -4.53 -3.45 29.69
N LYS A 570 -4.12 -3.74 30.92
CA LYS A 570 -4.93 -3.52 32.11
C LYS A 570 -4.85 -2.07 32.60
N LYS A 571 -5.93 -1.52 33.13
CA LYS A 571 -5.97 -0.16 33.71
C LYS A 571 -4.99 -0.08 34.88
N ARG A 572 -4.37 1.09 35.04
CA ARG A 572 -3.66 1.43 36.29
C ARG A 572 -4.71 1.79 37.34
N ILE A 573 -4.53 1.31 38.56
CA ILE A 573 -5.36 1.69 39.71
C ILE A 573 -4.89 3.05 40.22
#